data_AF-A0A929EP13-F1
#
_entry.id   AF-A0A929EP13-F1
#
_cell.length_a   1.000
_cell.length_b   1.000
_cell.length_c   1.000
_cell.angle_alpha   90.00
_cell.angle_beta   90.00
_cell.angle_gamma   90.00
#
_symmetry.space_group_name_H-M   'P 1'
#
loop_
_entity.id
_entity.type
_entity.pdbx_description
1 polymer ?
#
loop_
_entity_poly.entity_id
_entity_poly.type
_entity_poly.pdbx_seq_one_letter_code
_entity_poly.pdbx_strand_id
1 'polypeptide(L)'
;MAKDPVCGMEVDEQNAAATVEHKGKTLYFCNPNCKTKFISDPESYTSKLEEPVSDKSSSAPASPSHSKRVKKIELAISGMN
;
A
#
# COMPACT_ATOMS: atom_id res chain seq x y z
N MET A 1 -7.38 -9.52 -6.47
CA MET A 1 -6.00 -10.08 -6.48
C MET A 1 -5.17 -9.22 -7.42
N ALA A 2 -4.24 -8.46 -6.87
CA ALA A 2 -3.32 -7.60 -7.61
C ALA A 2 -2.00 -8.34 -7.86
N LYS A 3 -1.25 -7.92 -8.86
CA LYS A 3 0.08 -8.47 -9.16
C LYS A 3 1.13 -7.42 -8.85
N ASP A 4 2.12 -7.78 -8.03
CA ASP A 4 3.25 -6.90 -7.72
C ASP A 4 4.09 -6.71 -9.00
N PRO A 5 4.25 -5.49 -9.51
CA PRO A 5 4.98 -5.25 -10.76
C PRO A 5 6.51 -5.35 -10.60
N VAL A 6 7.02 -5.39 -9.37
CA VAL A 6 8.46 -5.49 -9.07
C VAL A 6 8.91 -6.95 -9.01
N CYS A 7 8.16 -7.79 -8.29
CA CYS A 7 8.53 -9.21 -8.10
C CYS A 7 7.63 -10.21 -8.83
N GLY A 8 6.47 -9.79 -9.34
CA GLY A 8 5.52 -10.64 -10.04
C GLY A 8 4.65 -11.52 -9.13
N MET A 9 4.76 -11.41 -7.81
CA MET A 9 3.92 -12.14 -6.86
C MET A 9 2.47 -11.65 -6.90
N GLU A 10 1.54 -12.56 -6.63
CA GLU A 10 0.15 -12.18 -6.36
C GLU A 10 0.03 -11.60 -4.95
N VAL A 11 -0.63 -10.46 -4.87
CA VAL A 11 -0.85 -9.68 -3.66
C VAL A 11 -2.34 -9.51 -3.51
N ASP A 12 -2.84 -9.86 -2.34
CA ASP A 12 -4.22 -9.61 -2.01
C ASP A 12 -4.41 -8.15 -1.60
N GLU A 13 -5.37 -7.45 -2.21
CA GLU A 13 -5.58 -6.01 -2.04
C GLU A 13 -5.96 -5.66 -0.61
N GLN A 14 -6.63 -6.59 0.09
CA GLN A 14 -7.00 -6.46 1.50
C GLN A 14 -5.82 -6.71 2.45
N ASN A 15 -4.80 -7.46 2.00
CA ASN A 15 -3.64 -7.85 2.81
C ASN A 15 -2.32 -7.25 2.30
N ALA A 16 -2.39 -6.29 1.38
CA ALA A 16 -1.20 -5.70 0.79
C ALA A 16 -0.35 -5.04 1.88
N ALA A 17 0.92 -5.45 1.98
CA ALA A 17 1.85 -4.86 2.96
C ALA A 17 2.17 -3.39 2.63
N ALA A 18 2.09 -3.02 1.35
CA ALA A 18 2.29 -1.65 0.91
C ALA A 18 1.46 -1.34 -0.34
N THR A 19 1.03 -0.09 -0.46
CA THR A 19 0.33 0.43 -1.63
C THR A 19 0.93 1.78 -2.07
N VAL A 20 0.77 2.09 -3.35
CA VAL A 20 1.11 3.40 -3.93
C VAL A 20 0.04 3.81 -4.93
N GLU A 21 -0.27 5.10 -4.96
CA GLU A 21 -1.12 5.69 -5.98
C GLU A 21 -0.25 6.26 -7.09
N HIS A 22 -0.44 5.79 -8.33
CA HIS A 22 0.31 6.24 -9.50
C HIS A 22 -0.62 6.38 -10.70
N LYS A 23 -0.61 7.56 -11.35
CA LYS A 23 -1.52 7.89 -12.49
C LYS A 23 -3.00 7.60 -12.20
N GLY A 24 -3.46 7.79 -10.95
CA GLY A 24 -4.84 7.53 -10.53
C GLY A 24 -5.19 6.04 -10.36
N LYS A 25 -4.21 5.14 -10.40
CA LYS A 25 -4.36 3.71 -10.10
C LYS A 25 -3.67 3.38 -8.77
N THR A 26 -4.32 2.57 -7.94
CA THR A 26 -3.69 2.03 -6.72
C THR A 26 -2.97 0.73 -7.07
N LEU A 27 -1.65 0.70 -6.83
CA LEU A 27 -0.83 -0.50 -7.00
C LEU A 27 -0.51 -1.10 -5.63
N TYR A 28 -0.50 -2.42 -5.58
CA TYR A 28 -0.31 -3.21 -4.35
C TYR A 28 1.00 -3.99 -4.43
N PHE A 29 1.73 -4.02 -3.32
CA PHE A 29 3.03 -4.65 -3.21
C PHE A 29 3.04 -5.68 -2.10
N CYS A 30 3.76 -6.79 -2.34
CA CYS A 30 3.87 -7.85 -1.34
C CYS A 30 4.63 -7.38 -0.10
N ASN A 31 5.58 -6.45 -0.30
CA ASN A 31 6.46 -5.91 0.72
C ASN A 31 6.75 -4.42 0.51
N PRO A 32 7.11 -3.69 1.58
CA PRO A 32 7.51 -2.28 1.47
C PRO A 32 8.78 -2.07 0.65
N ASN A 33 9.67 -3.07 0.57
CA ASN A 33 10.87 -3.00 -0.27
C ASN A 33 10.52 -2.94 -1.76
N CYS A 34 9.51 -3.68 -2.21
CA CYS A 34 8.99 -3.62 -3.58
C CYS A 34 8.43 -2.24 -3.88
N LYS A 35 7.67 -1.64 -2.95
CA LYS A 35 7.21 -0.26 -3.07
C LYS A 35 8.37 0.71 -3.27
N THR A 36 9.44 0.63 -2.48
CA THR A 36 10.61 1.52 -2.63
C THR A 36 11.28 1.36 -3.99
N LYS A 37 11.41 0.13 -4.47
CA LYS A 37 11.97 -0.16 -5.81
C LYS A 37 11.09 0.43 -6.91
N PHE A 38 9.77 0.30 -6.77
CA PHE A 38 8.81 0.91 -7.68
C PHE A 38 8.89 2.44 -7.68
N ILE A 39 8.98 3.08 -6.51
CA ILE A 39 9.10 4.56 -6.42
C ILE A 39 10.43 5.05 -7.04
N SER A 40 11.47 4.23 -6.98
CA SER A 40 12.76 4.57 -7.58
C SER A 40 12.74 4.57 -9.11
N ASP A 41 11.91 3.71 -9.72
CA ASP A 41 11.82 3.61 -11.19
C ASP A 41 10.39 3.22 -11.66
N PRO A 42 9.37 4.07 -11.41
CA PRO A 42 7.98 3.69 -11.63
C PRO A 42 7.64 3.58 -13.12
N GLU A 43 8.39 4.27 -13.99
CA GLU A 43 8.15 4.28 -15.43
C GLU A 43 8.45 2.92 -16.08
N SER A 44 9.55 2.25 -15.69
CA SER A 44 9.87 0.91 -16.21
C SER A 44 8.84 -0.14 -15.82
N TYR A 45 8.21 0.01 -14.66
CA TYR A 45 7.20 -0.91 -14.16
C TYR A 45 5.78 -0.57 -14.66
N THR A 46 5.49 0.71 -14.89
CA THR A 46 4.15 1.18 -15.31
C THR A 46 3.95 1.14 -16.82
N SER A 47 5.02 1.20 -17.63
CA SER A 47 4.94 1.19 -19.11
C SER A 47 4.15 0.01 -19.70
N LYS A 48 3.95 -1.07 -18.94
CA LYS A 48 3.17 -2.25 -19.36
C LYS A 48 1.71 -2.24 -18.88
N LEU A 49 1.35 -1.35 -17.95
CA LEU A 49 0.03 -1.22 -17.31
C LEU A 49 -0.83 -0.08 -17.91
N GLU A 50 -0.31 0.59 -18.93
CA GLU A 50 -0.94 1.70 -19.64
C GLU A 50 -1.95 1.19 -20.69
N GLU A 51 -3.07 0.67 -20.20
CA GLU A 51 -4.31 0.71 -20.98
C GLU A 51 -5.07 1.99 -20.61
N PRO A 52 -5.40 2.85 -21.60
CA PRO A 52 -5.95 4.18 -21.39
C PRO A 52 -7.47 4.16 -21.13
N VAL A 53 -7.87 4.39 -19.87
CA VAL A 53 -9.18 4.94 -19.51
C VAL A 53 -8.92 5.81 -18.25
N SER A 54 -9.05 7.14 -18.18
CA SER A 54 -9.79 8.17 -18.92
C SER A 54 -11.30 7.92 -18.97
N ASP A 55 -11.98 8.04 -17.83
CA ASP A 55 -12.80 9.22 -17.49
C ASP A 55 -13.70 8.92 -16.27
N LYS A 56 -13.70 9.85 -15.30
CA LYS A 56 -14.74 10.04 -14.27
C LYS A 56 -14.87 9.04 -13.12
N SER A 57 -14.02 9.18 -12.10
CA SER A 57 -14.52 9.23 -10.72
C SER A 57 -13.51 9.89 -9.79
N SER A 58 -13.75 11.16 -9.52
CA SER A 58 -13.27 11.81 -8.31
C SER A 58 -13.86 11.08 -7.11
N SER A 59 -13.01 10.50 -6.26
CA SER A 59 -13.20 10.43 -4.81
C SER A 59 -11.97 9.82 -4.15
N ALA A 60 -10.97 10.64 -3.85
CA ALA A 60 -10.41 10.53 -2.51
C ALA A 60 -11.46 11.19 -1.59
N PRO A 61 -11.83 10.55 -0.47
CA PRO A 61 -10.82 10.49 0.58
C PRO A 61 -10.73 9.15 1.30
N ALA A 62 -9.47 8.77 1.51
CA ALA A 62 -8.96 8.27 2.78
C ALA A 62 -9.62 6.99 3.33
N SER A 63 -8.92 5.88 3.17
CA SER A 63 -8.67 5.06 4.34
C SER A 63 -7.26 5.34 4.82
N PRO A 64 -7.04 6.14 5.88
CA PRO A 64 -5.89 5.89 6.73
C PRO A 64 -6.29 4.68 7.59
N SER A 65 -6.46 3.49 6.99
CA SER A 65 -6.36 2.26 7.77
C SER A 65 -4.88 1.92 7.90
N HIS A 66 -4.10 2.89 8.39
CA HIS A 66 -2.91 2.55 9.15
C HIS A 66 -3.41 2.22 10.55
N SER A 67 -4.13 1.09 10.69
CA SER A 67 -4.39 0.49 11.99
C SER A 67 -3.11 -0.14 12.53
N LYS A 68 -2.06 0.68 12.72
CA LYS A 68 -1.09 0.42 13.78
C LYS A 68 -1.67 1.00 15.05
N ARG A 69 -2.52 0.23 15.71
CA ARG A 69 -2.55 0.32 17.17
C ARG A 69 -1.32 -0.41 17.70
N VAL A 70 -0.20 0.31 17.68
CA VAL A 70 0.99 -0.04 18.44
C VAL A 70 0.63 -0.02 19.94
N LYS A 71 0.82 -1.17 20.58
CA LYS A 71 1.06 -1.42 22.02
C LYS A 71 0.20 -0.63 23.01
N LYS A 72 -0.88 -1.25 23.49
CA LYS A 72 -1.44 -0.96 24.82
C LYS A 72 -0.89 -2.00 25.80
N ILE A 73 0.31 -1.76 26.33
CA ILE A 73 0.84 -2.48 27.48
C ILE A 73 0.64 -1.52 28.66
N GLU A 74 -0.54 -1.53 29.28
CA GLU A 74 -0.68 -0.93 30.60
C GLU A 74 -0.32 -2.00 31.63
N LEU A 75 0.96 -2.04 31.98
CA LEU A 75 1.45 -2.67 33.20
C LEU A 75 1.13 -1.70 34.35
N ALA A 76 -0.01 -1.90 35.00
CA ALA A 76 -0.34 -1.19 36.22
C ALA A 76 0.52 -1.75 37.36
N ILE A 77 1.56 -1.02 37.75
CA ILE A 77 2.24 -1.22 39.03
C ILE A 77 1.67 -0.17 39.97
N SER A 78 0.64 -0.55 40.72
CA SER A 78 0.19 0.23 41.89
C SER A 78 0.89 -0.34 43.11
N GLY A 79 1.95 0.34 43.53
CA GLY A 79 2.58 0.18 44.83
C GLY A 79 2.85 1.57 45.36
N MET A 80 2.08 1.98 46.37
CA MET A 80 2.33 3.10 47.29
C MET A 80 1.09 3.26 48.20
N ASN A 81 1.03 2.48 49.29
CA ASN A 81 0.80 2.96 50.67
C ASN A 81 0.82 1.79 51.66
#